data_AF-A0A1H4G5C5-F1
#
_entry.id   AF-A0A1H4G5C5-F1
#
_cell.length_a   1.000
_cell.length_b   1.000
_cell.length_c   1.000
_cell.angle_alpha   90.00
_cell.angle_beta   90.00
_cell.angle_gamma   90.00
#
_symmetry.space_group_name_H-M   'P 1'
#
loop_
_entity.id
_entity.type
_entity.pdbx_description
1 polymer ?
#
loop_
_entity_poly.entity_id
_entity_poly.type
_entity_poly.pdbx_seq_one_letter_code
_entity_poly.pdbx_strand_id
1 'polypeptide(L)'
;MSIKRQDENGRYRDYDPNTQQFLDDDEYPLGTGLGQSEHQLTHTNKGNIYDRDFERPDIVDESGLAVVNEDEEKVKEFIKDAISVDSLVATFNDNSHETLLKLLALQDNKHPLKKGGIGIAYRTDALIMHCKMEFSAEENVVFDAILGTISSFPDNKTYRIEPGAFVKFSKYKSENTLYDTFKSGTEKLMNRHLVFENLGPNGADDIVVPWFDILRYHKKDRNNGAAYIEFKPSDFFKDLALCSGIVHGAFGSLEVTTQLQGKYTIALYWFLESKKRYKEYPTATPGMFEISLEEFRHQFSIPQSYVYSMIENRVLKPAYNSINSINECDFNFEYEPVREGKKVLGYRFQINEKKFIDTTATEIFEIEDKSVEKVLLEQVSTILAMSGVQFSNSEINSIANCMNRNNKDVMALMTVLPVFKSRIENDDLDSVEDKTAYICSLIQGDTNPKSTKKEKTKKSNNNFNNFQQRDYDMDELEKKLIGH
;
A
#
# COMPACT_ATOMS: atom_id res chain seq x y z
N MET A 1 -21.46 24.50 10.79
CA MET A 1 -21.06 25.10 12.09
C MET A 1 -21.00 23.96 13.08
N SER A 2 -19.84 23.62 13.64
CA SER A 2 -19.73 22.52 14.60
C SER A 2 -20.33 22.93 15.95
N ILE A 3 -21.13 22.03 16.54
CA ILE A 3 -21.74 22.23 17.86
C ILE A 3 -20.77 21.66 18.88
N LYS A 4 -20.34 22.44 19.89
CA LYS A 4 -19.50 21.93 20.98
C LYS A 4 -20.35 21.61 22.20
N ARG A 5 -20.18 20.41 22.79
CA ARG A 5 -20.82 19.99 24.06
C ARG A 5 -19.77 19.52 25.07
N GLN A 6 -20.12 19.57 26.36
CA GLN A 6 -19.29 19.04 27.43
C GLN A 6 -19.41 17.51 27.51
N ASP A 7 -18.27 16.82 27.52
CA ASP A 7 -18.19 15.39 27.75
C ASP A 7 -18.34 15.02 29.25
N GLU A 8 -18.33 13.72 29.55
CA GLU A 8 -18.46 13.18 30.91
C GLU A 8 -17.34 13.65 31.86
N ASN A 9 -16.24 14.16 31.31
CA ASN A 9 -15.10 14.70 32.06
C ASN A 9 -15.13 16.24 32.14
N GLY A 10 -16.20 16.88 31.67
CA GLY A 10 -16.39 18.33 31.71
C GLY A 10 -15.60 19.11 30.66
N ARG A 11 -15.08 18.46 29.61
CA ARG A 11 -14.34 19.11 28.50
C ARG A 11 -15.26 19.39 27.32
N TYR A 12 -15.16 20.58 26.73
CA TYR A 12 -15.92 20.95 25.54
C TYR A 12 -15.30 20.31 24.29
N ARG A 13 -16.01 19.35 23.68
CA ARG A 13 -15.59 18.64 22.47
C ARG A 13 -16.58 18.90 21.32
N ASP A 14 -16.10 18.80 20.09
CA ASP A 14 -16.97 18.86 18.91
C ASP A 14 -17.92 17.64 18.93
N TYR A 15 -19.20 17.95 18.89
CA TYR A 15 -20.30 17.03 19.09
C TYR A 15 -21.12 16.97 17.81
N ASP A 16 -21.24 15.76 17.26
CA ASP A 16 -22.10 15.53 16.13
C ASP A 16 -23.56 15.39 16.62
N PRO A 17 -24.45 16.34 16.28
CA PRO A 17 -25.84 16.32 16.75
C PRO A 17 -26.65 15.16 16.16
N ASN A 18 -26.21 14.56 15.06
CA ASN A 18 -26.94 13.50 14.38
C ASN A 18 -26.58 12.13 14.96
N THR A 19 -25.30 11.88 15.22
CA THR A 19 -24.83 10.62 15.84
C THR A 19 -24.84 10.65 17.37
N GLN A 20 -25.02 11.82 17.97
CA GLN A 20 -24.97 12.07 19.41
C GLN A 20 -23.63 11.68 20.07
N GLN A 21 -22.56 11.63 19.30
CA GLN A 21 -21.23 11.24 19.76
C GLN A 21 -20.24 12.41 19.66
N PHE A 22 -19.19 12.33 20.49
CA PHE A 22 -18.06 13.25 20.42
C PHE A 22 -17.08 12.75 19.36
N LEU A 23 -16.63 13.64 18.48
CA LEU A 23 -15.58 13.32 17.52
C LEU A 23 -14.24 13.17 18.28
N ASP A 24 -13.46 12.15 17.96
CA ASP A 24 -12.14 11.92 18.57
C ASP A 24 -11.10 12.90 18.01
N ASP A 25 -10.40 13.59 18.91
CA ASP A 25 -9.56 14.77 18.62
C ASP A 25 -8.39 14.48 17.64
N ASP A 26 -8.07 13.21 17.41
CA ASP A 26 -6.91 12.78 16.64
C ASP A 26 -7.25 12.30 15.22
N GLU A 27 -8.53 12.31 14.81
CA GLU A 27 -8.95 11.84 13.49
C GLU A 27 -9.52 12.97 12.63
N TYR A 28 -8.77 13.38 11.60
CA TYR A 28 -9.18 14.45 10.68
C TYR A 28 -8.92 14.08 9.21
N PRO A 29 -9.79 14.55 8.29
CA PRO A 29 -9.69 14.23 6.88
C PRO A 29 -8.45 14.84 6.21
N LEU A 30 -7.67 14.00 5.52
CA LEU A 30 -6.53 14.35 4.67
C LEU A 30 -7.02 14.64 3.25
N GLY A 31 -7.41 15.89 2.98
CA GLY A 31 -7.74 16.33 1.63
C GLY A 31 -8.12 17.80 1.56
N THR A 32 -7.51 18.55 0.64
CA THR A 32 -8.02 19.84 0.19
C THR A 32 -9.04 19.59 -0.92
N GLY A 33 -10.25 20.14 -0.77
CA GLY A 33 -11.41 19.90 -1.66
C GLY A 33 -11.30 20.46 -3.08
N LEU A 34 -10.11 20.50 -3.66
CA LEU A 34 -9.90 20.92 -5.04
C LEU A 34 -10.17 19.75 -5.98
N GLY A 35 -11.33 19.79 -6.64
CA GLY A 35 -11.76 18.82 -7.66
C GLY A 35 -12.57 17.64 -7.13
N GLN A 36 -12.90 17.63 -5.85
CA GLN A 36 -13.91 16.73 -5.28
C GLN A 36 -15.30 17.34 -5.49
N SER A 37 -16.28 16.53 -5.91
CA SER A 37 -17.68 16.94 -5.78
C SER A 37 -18.04 17.09 -4.29
N GLU A 38 -19.05 17.89 -3.97
CA GLU A 38 -19.66 17.83 -2.64
C GLU A 38 -20.04 16.35 -2.36
N HIS A 39 -19.80 15.85 -1.14
CA HIS A 39 -20.12 14.49 -0.66
C HIS A 39 -19.17 13.32 -1.03
N GLN A 40 -17.88 13.58 -1.31
CA GLN A 40 -16.88 12.50 -1.50
C GLN A 40 -16.23 12.01 -0.18
N LEU A 41 -16.06 10.69 -0.07
CA LEU A 41 -15.30 10.03 1.01
C LEU A 41 -13.88 10.58 1.08
N THR A 42 -13.43 10.97 2.26
CA THR A 42 -12.08 11.48 2.49
C THR A 42 -11.29 10.49 3.32
N HIS A 43 -10.02 10.27 2.99
CA HIS A 43 -9.13 9.51 3.87
C HIS A 43 -8.89 10.31 5.15
N THR A 44 -8.86 9.66 6.30
CA THR A 44 -8.41 10.30 7.55
C THR A 44 -6.89 10.14 7.69
N ASN A 45 -6.31 10.96 8.57
CA ASN A 45 -4.93 10.81 9.03
C ASN A 45 -4.64 9.46 9.71
N LYS A 46 -5.66 8.64 9.98
CA LYS A 46 -5.56 7.27 10.49
C LYS A 46 -5.81 6.19 9.44
N GLY A 47 -5.90 6.56 8.16
CA GLY A 47 -6.09 5.61 7.04
C GLY A 47 -7.50 5.06 6.90
N ASN A 48 -8.45 5.51 7.73
CA ASN A 48 -9.86 5.16 7.58
C ASN A 48 -10.49 5.96 6.45
N ILE A 49 -11.56 5.41 5.90
CA ILE A 49 -12.41 6.10 4.93
C ILE A 49 -13.50 6.80 5.73
N TYR A 50 -13.43 8.14 5.77
CA TYR A 50 -14.40 8.97 6.46
C TYR A 50 -15.38 9.54 5.44
N ASP A 51 -16.64 9.17 5.63
CA ASP A 51 -17.77 9.80 4.94
C ASP A 51 -18.27 10.96 5.81
N ARG A 52 -18.27 12.16 5.24
CA ARG A 52 -18.76 13.35 5.94
C ARG A 52 -20.27 13.33 6.16
N ASP A 53 -20.99 12.48 5.43
CA ASP A 53 -22.45 12.45 5.39
C ASP A 53 -23.02 11.04 5.70
N PHE A 54 -22.27 10.19 6.41
CA PHE A 54 -22.68 8.82 6.74
C PHE A 54 -23.99 8.78 7.55
N GLU A 55 -25.12 8.56 6.89
CA GLU A 55 -26.34 8.09 7.54
C GLU A 55 -26.35 6.55 7.51
N ARG A 56 -26.54 5.92 8.68
CA ARG A 56 -26.78 4.47 8.73
C ARG A 56 -28.08 4.14 7.99
N PRO A 57 -28.16 3.01 7.27
CA PRO A 57 -29.39 2.59 6.62
C PRO A 57 -30.51 2.37 7.66
N ASP A 58 -31.71 2.87 7.37
CA ASP A 58 -32.85 2.89 8.30
C ASP A 58 -33.38 1.49 8.65
N ILE A 59 -33.08 0.46 7.84
CA ILE A 59 -33.54 -0.92 8.06
C ILE A 59 -32.44 -1.91 7.64
N VAL A 60 -32.09 -2.81 8.55
CA VAL A 60 -31.19 -3.96 8.35
C VAL A 60 -31.98 -5.26 8.57
N ASP A 61 -31.65 -6.29 7.81
CA ASP A 61 -32.25 -7.61 7.95
C ASP A 61 -31.71 -8.37 9.19
N GLU A 62 -32.26 -9.57 9.44
CA GLU A 62 -31.90 -10.42 10.58
C GLU A 62 -30.43 -10.87 10.58
N SER A 63 -29.72 -10.71 9.45
CA SER A 63 -28.30 -11.01 9.28
C SER A 63 -27.39 -9.78 9.41
N GLY A 64 -27.97 -8.60 9.63
CA GLY A 64 -27.24 -7.33 9.74
C GLY A 64 -26.82 -6.75 8.39
N LEU A 65 -27.39 -7.23 7.28
CA LEU A 65 -27.22 -6.65 5.95
C LEU A 65 -28.25 -5.55 5.73
N ALA A 66 -27.87 -4.49 5.02
CA ALA A 66 -28.80 -3.43 4.65
C ALA A 66 -29.93 -4.02 3.80
N VAL A 67 -31.18 -3.71 4.14
CA VAL A 67 -32.33 -4.10 3.31
C VAL A 67 -32.25 -3.32 2.00
N VAL A 68 -31.92 -4.04 0.93
CA VAL A 68 -31.84 -3.54 -0.45
C VAL A 68 -33.22 -3.03 -0.86
N ASN A 69 -33.31 -1.78 -1.33
CA ASN A 69 -34.56 -1.16 -1.74
C ASN A 69 -35.11 -1.90 -3.00
N GLU A 70 -36.43 -2.03 -3.16
CA GLU A 70 -37.06 -2.77 -4.27
C GLU A 70 -36.58 -2.33 -5.67
N ASP A 71 -36.14 -1.08 -5.80
CA ASP A 71 -35.62 -0.52 -7.04
C ASP A 71 -34.21 -1.04 -7.40
N GLU A 72 -33.37 -1.34 -6.40
CA GLU A 72 -32.05 -1.96 -6.63
C GLU A 72 -32.17 -3.42 -7.10
N GLU A 73 -33.15 -4.17 -6.60
CA GLU A 73 -33.42 -5.54 -7.07
C GLU A 73 -33.92 -5.55 -8.51
N LYS A 74 -34.87 -4.65 -8.85
CA LYS A 74 -35.37 -4.48 -10.23
C LYS A 74 -34.27 -4.06 -11.20
N VAL A 75 -33.32 -3.23 -10.77
CA VAL A 75 -32.16 -2.85 -11.58
C VAL A 75 -31.19 -4.03 -11.76
N LYS A 76 -30.91 -4.80 -10.71
CA LYS A 76 -30.08 -6.00 -10.81
C LYS A 76 -30.68 -7.06 -11.74
N GLU A 77 -32.00 -7.22 -11.70
CA GLU A 77 -32.74 -8.13 -12.58
C GLU A 77 -32.73 -7.61 -14.03
N PHE A 78 -32.95 -6.32 -14.23
CA PHE A 78 -32.86 -5.69 -15.56
C PHE A 78 -31.46 -5.78 -16.16
N ILE A 79 -30.38 -5.58 -15.38
CA ILE A 79 -29.00 -5.73 -15.85
C ILE A 79 -28.74 -7.17 -16.28
N LYS A 80 -29.25 -8.17 -15.53
CA LYS A 80 -29.12 -9.57 -15.90
C LYS A 80 -29.86 -9.90 -17.21
N ASP A 81 -31.05 -9.36 -17.38
CA ASP A 81 -31.87 -9.56 -18.59
C ASP A 81 -31.31 -8.80 -19.80
N ALA A 82 -30.77 -7.60 -19.61
CA ALA A 82 -30.14 -6.78 -20.65
C ALA A 82 -28.89 -7.44 -21.27
N ILE A 83 -28.22 -8.30 -20.50
CA ILE A 83 -27.02 -9.07 -20.89
C ILE A 83 -27.42 -10.44 -21.53
N SER A 84 -28.71 -10.75 -21.63
CA SER A 84 -29.22 -11.99 -22.26
C SER A 84 -28.80 -12.14 -23.73
N VAL A 85 -28.32 -13.35 -24.05
CA VAL A 85 -27.66 -13.70 -25.32
C VAL A 85 -28.61 -13.68 -26.52
N ASP A 86 -29.89 -14.03 -26.33
CA ASP A 86 -30.84 -14.27 -27.42
C ASP A 86 -31.31 -12.99 -28.14
N SER A 87 -31.15 -11.82 -27.50
CA SER A 87 -31.49 -10.50 -28.05
C SER A 87 -30.28 -9.59 -28.21
N LEU A 88 -29.09 -10.05 -27.79
CA LEU A 88 -27.93 -9.21 -27.54
C LEU A 88 -27.62 -8.29 -28.72
N VAL A 89 -27.54 -8.80 -29.96
CA VAL A 89 -27.12 -7.99 -31.12
C VAL A 89 -28.10 -6.87 -31.50
N ALA A 90 -29.41 -7.09 -31.40
CA ALA A 90 -30.42 -6.11 -31.82
C ALA A 90 -30.70 -5.06 -30.73
N THR A 91 -30.58 -5.45 -29.46
CA THR A 91 -30.89 -4.59 -28.33
C THR A 91 -29.64 -4.11 -27.58
N PHE A 92 -28.41 -4.50 -27.98
CA PHE A 92 -27.18 -4.19 -27.23
C PHE A 92 -27.01 -2.71 -26.91
N ASN A 93 -27.11 -1.86 -27.94
CA ASN A 93 -26.89 -0.42 -27.79
C ASN A 93 -28.03 0.22 -27.01
N ASP A 94 -29.28 -0.18 -27.26
CA ASP A 94 -30.44 0.38 -26.56
C ASP A 94 -30.44 -0.05 -25.08
N ASN A 95 -30.12 -1.33 -24.81
CA ASN A 95 -30.02 -1.89 -23.47
C ASN A 95 -28.86 -1.30 -22.68
N SER A 96 -27.68 -1.14 -23.29
CA SER A 96 -26.54 -0.49 -22.62
C SER A 96 -26.81 0.98 -22.37
N HIS A 97 -27.41 1.69 -23.33
CA HIS A 97 -27.80 3.08 -23.11
C HIS A 97 -28.85 3.24 -22.00
N GLU A 98 -29.88 2.38 -21.98
CA GLU A 98 -30.90 2.39 -20.93
C GLU A 98 -30.31 2.02 -19.56
N THR A 99 -29.41 1.03 -19.53
CA THR A 99 -28.69 0.64 -18.32
C THR A 99 -27.86 1.79 -17.78
N LEU A 100 -27.10 2.47 -18.65
CA LEU A 100 -26.33 3.66 -18.29
C LEU A 100 -27.21 4.75 -17.69
N LEU A 101 -28.34 5.04 -18.32
CA LEU A 101 -29.28 6.04 -17.82
C LEU A 101 -29.84 5.67 -16.45
N LYS A 102 -30.16 4.39 -16.23
CA LYS A 102 -30.61 3.89 -14.91
C LYS A 102 -29.50 3.98 -13.86
N LEU A 103 -28.27 3.61 -14.21
CA LEU A 103 -27.11 3.73 -13.31
C LEU A 103 -26.86 5.18 -12.91
N LEU A 104 -26.88 6.11 -13.87
CA LEU A 104 -26.72 7.53 -13.60
C LEU A 104 -27.91 8.09 -12.79
N ALA A 105 -29.12 7.58 -12.99
CA ALA A 105 -30.28 7.97 -12.19
C ALA A 105 -30.25 7.42 -10.75
N LEU A 106 -29.64 6.24 -10.55
CA LEU A 106 -29.41 5.64 -9.23
C LEU A 106 -28.26 6.31 -8.47
N GLN A 107 -27.43 7.11 -9.14
CA GLN A 107 -26.36 7.84 -8.48
C GLN A 107 -26.96 8.85 -7.50
N ASP A 108 -26.91 8.52 -6.22
CA ASP A 108 -27.24 9.42 -5.12
C ASP A 108 -26.10 9.46 -4.09
N ASN A 109 -26.26 10.30 -3.06
CA ASN A 109 -25.27 10.42 -1.99
C ASN A 109 -25.11 9.12 -1.17
N LYS A 110 -26.08 8.20 -1.22
CA LYS A 110 -26.07 6.93 -0.48
C LYS A 110 -25.44 5.78 -1.29
N HIS A 111 -25.43 5.88 -2.62
CA HIS A 111 -24.97 4.85 -3.56
C HIS A 111 -24.05 5.46 -4.63
N PRO A 112 -22.83 5.89 -4.27
CA PRO A 112 -21.90 6.42 -5.25
C PRO A 112 -21.46 5.33 -6.24
N LEU A 113 -21.56 5.62 -7.54
CA LEU A 113 -21.14 4.72 -8.62
C LEU A 113 -19.64 4.35 -8.56
N LYS A 114 -18.83 5.18 -7.90
CA LYS A 114 -17.43 4.88 -7.60
C LYS A 114 -17.09 5.08 -6.13
N LYS A 115 -16.36 4.10 -5.58
CA LYS A 115 -15.60 4.24 -4.35
C LYS A 115 -14.12 4.52 -4.70
N GLY A 116 -13.65 5.75 -4.51
CA GLY A 116 -12.22 6.13 -4.66
C GLY A 116 -11.91 7.23 -5.70
N GLY A 117 -10.66 7.71 -5.71
CA GLY A 117 -10.20 8.79 -6.60
C GLY A 117 -9.64 8.32 -7.95
N ILE A 118 -9.15 9.25 -8.79
CA ILE A 118 -8.63 8.99 -10.14
C ILE A 118 -7.52 7.92 -10.19
N GLY A 119 -6.73 7.78 -9.11
CA GLY A 119 -5.69 6.77 -8.97
C GLY A 119 -6.18 5.36 -8.60
N ILE A 120 -7.50 5.16 -8.44
CA ILE A 120 -8.10 3.87 -8.13
C ILE A 120 -8.95 3.43 -9.31
N ALA A 121 -8.61 2.27 -9.87
CA ALA A 121 -9.38 1.60 -10.91
C ALA A 121 -10.32 0.57 -10.29
N TYR A 122 -11.50 0.43 -10.90
CA TYR A 122 -12.42 -0.65 -10.61
C TYR A 122 -12.58 -1.49 -11.88
N ARG A 123 -12.46 -2.82 -11.72
CA ARG A 123 -12.72 -3.79 -12.79
C ARG A 123 -13.82 -4.74 -12.34
N THR A 124 -14.91 -4.80 -13.08
CA THR A 124 -15.95 -5.83 -12.86
C THR A 124 -15.39 -7.22 -13.13
N ASP A 125 -16.01 -8.25 -12.56
CA ASP A 125 -15.64 -9.64 -12.86
C ASP A 125 -15.67 -9.94 -14.35
N ALA A 126 -16.62 -9.36 -15.10
CA ALA A 126 -16.66 -9.48 -16.56
C ALA A 126 -15.37 -8.95 -17.20
N LEU A 127 -14.88 -7.78 -16.79
CA LEU A 127 -13.60 -7.25 -17.27
C LEU A 127 -12.42 -8.15 -16.86
N ILE A 128 -12.42 -8.67 -15.63
CA ILE A 128 -11.34 -9.54 -15.14
C ILE A 128 -11.31 -10.89 -15.88
N MET A 129 -12.48 -11.46 -16.15
CA MET A 129 -12.64 -12.77 -16.79
C MET A 129 -12.52 -12.73 -18.31
N HIS A 130 -12.90 -11.64 -18.97
CA HIS A 130 -12.85 -11.55 -20.44
C HIS A 130 -11.60 -10.84 -20.97
N CYS A 131 -10.90 -10.05 -20.15
CA CYS A 131 -9.58 -9.54 -20.51
C CYS A 131 -8.47 -10.56 -20.22
N LYS A 132 -8.65 -11.84 -20.62
CA LYS A 132 -7.84 -13.07 -20.29
C LYS A 132 -6.35 -13.00 -20.69
N MET A 133 -5.63 -11.99 -20.23
CA MET A 133 -4.21 -11.70 -20.45
C MET A 133 -3.79 -11.02 -21.75
N GLU A 134 -4.69 -10.39 -22.49
CA GLU A 134 -4.27 -9.77 -23.74
C GLU A 134 -3.39 -8.53 -23.55
N PHE A 135 -3.56 -7.83 -22.43
CA PHE A 135 -2.92 -6.55 -22.20
C PHE A 135 -1.47 -6.69 -21.71
N SER A 136 -0.57 -5.96 -22.36
CA SER A 136 0.78 -5.71 -21.85
C SER A 136 0.74 -4.86 -20.57
N ALA A 137 1.88 -4.71 -19.92
CA ALA A 137 1.97 -3.86 -18.73
C ALA A 137 1.56 -2.41 -19.05
N GLU A 138 1.98 -1.88 -20.21
CA GLU A 138 1.62 -0.52 -20.62
C GLU A 138 0.13 -0.37 -20.94
N GLU A 139 -0.48 -1.37 -21.58
CA GLU A 139 -1.92 -1.39 -21.83
C GLU A 139 -2.71 -1.38 -20.51
N ASN A 140 -2.30 -2.18 -19.53
CA ASN A 140 -2.98 -2.22 -18.23
C ASN A 140 -2.91 -0.88 -17.49
N VAL A 141 -1.75 -0.22 -17.48
CA VAL A 141 -1.61 1.09 -16.81
C VAL A 141 -2.53 2.14 -17.44
N VAL A 142 -2.60 2.19 -18.78
CA VAL A 142 -3.49 3.11 -19.48
C VAL A 142 -4.96 2.75 -19.26
N PHE A 143 -5.28 1.45 -19.30
CA PHE A 143 -6.64 0.97 -19.10
C PHE A 143 -7.14 1.28 -17.68
N ASP A 144 -6.30 1.07 -16.66
CA ASP A 144 -6.64 1.40 -15.27
C ASP A 144 -6.77 2.91 -15.06
N ALA A 145 -5.94 3.73 -15.72
CA ALA A 145 -6.08 5.19 -15.69
C ALA A 145 -7.40 5.67 -16.30
N ILE A 146 -7.81 5.04 -17.42
CA ILE A 146 -9.09 5.28 -18.10
C ILE A 146 -10.26 4.90 -17.18
N LEU A 147 -10.26 3.68 -16.62
CA LEU A 147 -11.28 3.23 -15.68
C LEU A 147 -11.37 4.17 -14.48
N GLY A 148 -10.22 4.51 -13.88
CA GLY A 148 -10.15 5.44 -12.77
C GLY A 148 -10.78 6.80 -13.11
N THR A 149 -10.55 7.31 -14.31
CA THR A 149 -11.11 8.59 -14.76
C THR A 149 -12.60 8.51 -15.09
N ILE A 150 -13.05 7.48 -15.81
CA ILE A 150 -14.47 7.28 -16.14
C ILE A 150 -15.28 7.25 -14.85
N SER A 151 -14.88 6.40 -13.91
CA SER A 151 -15.59 6.22 -12.66
C SER A 151 -15.53 7.47 -11.77
N SER A 152 -14.46 8.27 -11.85
CA SER A 152 -14.35 9.51 -11.06
C SER A 152 -15.17 10.67 -11.63
N PHE A 153 -15.53 10.61 -12.91
CA PHE A 153 -16.37 11.62 -13.58
C PHE A 153 -17.48 10.92 -14.38
N PRO A 154 -18.47 10.31 -13.70
CA PRO A 154 -19.48 9.46 -14.33
C PRO A 154 -20.37 10.24 -15.32
N ASP A 155 -20.62 11.53 -15.07
CA ASP A 155 -21.50 12.35 -15.91
C ASP A 155 -20.88 12.74 -17.26
N ASN A 156 -19.56 12.66 -17.38
CA ASN A 156 -18.86 13.09 -18.59
C ASN A 156 -19.15 12.15 -19.77
N LYS A 157 -19.46 12.73 -20.94
CA LYS A 157 -19.64 11.98 -22.18
C LYS A 157 -18.31 11.70 -22.88
N THR A 158 -17.35 12.61 -22.74
CA THR A 158 -16.01 12.51 -23.31
C THR A 158 -14.98 12.84 -22.23
N TYR A 159 -13.79 12.26 -22.37
CA TYR A 159 -12.75 12.31 -21.35
C TYR A 159 -11.43 12.73 -21.97
N ARG A 160 -10.64 13.45 -21.16
CA ARG A 160 -9.27 13.83 -21.47
C ARG A 160 -8.37 13.47 -20.29
N ILE A 161 -7.30 12.74 -20.58
CA ILE A 161 -6.32 12.30 -19.60
C ILE A 161 -4.94 12.79 -20.01
N GLU A 162 -4.25 13.50 -19.12
CA GLU A 162 -2.86 13.91 -19.32
C GLU A 162 -1.95 12.98 -18.50
N PRO A 163 -0.90 12.36 -19.09
CA PRO A 163 -0.01 11.47 -18.35
C PRO A 163 0.61 12.14 -17.11
N GLY A 164 0.93 13.44 -17.19
CA GLY A 164 1.45 14.22 -16.07
C GLY A 164 0.54 14.21 -14.82
N ALA A 165 -0.78 14.09 -14.98
CA ALA A 165 -1.73 14.02 -13.86
C ALA A 165 -1.61 12.71 -13.06
N PHE A 166 -1.02 11.68 -13.65
CA PHE A 166 -0.90 10.34 -13.08
C PHE A 166 0.47 10.07 -12.42
N VAL A 167 1.41 11.01 -12.50
CA VAL A 167 2.74 10.87 -11.89
C VAL A 167 2.64 10.55 -10.39
N LYS A 168 1.78 11.29 -9.67
CA LYS A 168 1.53 11.09 -8.23
C LYS A 168 0.88 9.74 -7.86
N PHE A 169 0.30 9.05 -8.83
CA PHE A 169 -0.33 7.74 -8.66
C PHE A 169 0.53 6.61 -9.23
N SER A 170 1.72 6.91 -9.73
CA SER A 170 2.62 5.93 -10.34
C SER A 170 3.94 5.88 -9.58
N LYS A 171 4.59 4.71 -9.55
CA LYS A 171 5.94 4.57 -8.99
C LYS A 171 7.05 4.65 -10.05
N TYR A 172 6.76 5.14 -11.25
CA TYR A 172 7.79 5.31 -12.25
C TYR A 172 8.82 6.35 -11.79
N LYS A 173 10.10 5.99 -11.88
CA LYS A 173 11.23 6.87 -11.48
C LYS A 173 11.34 8.13 -12.33
N SER A 174 10.78 8.11 -13.55
CA SER A 174 10.89 9.18 -14.52
C SER A 174 9.52 9.45 -15.14
N GLU A 175 9.14 10.72 -15.19
CA GLU A 175 7.93 11.18 -15.84
C GLU A 175 7.92 10.82 -17.35
N ASN A 176 9.10 10.84 -18.01
CA ASN A 176 9.20 10.45 -19.42
C ASN A 176 8.77 9.00 -19.66
N THR A 177 9.09 8.10 -18.73
CA THR A 177 8.65 6.70 -18.83
C THR A 177 7.14 6.60 -18.79
N LEU A 178 6.47 7.40 -17.95
CA LEU A 178 5.02 7.44 -17.90
C LEU A 178 4.42 7.95 -19.22
N TYR A 179 4.98 8.99 -19.84
CA TYR A 179 4.54 9.44 -21.17
C TYR A 179 4.71 8.37 -22.25
N ASP A 180 5.85 7.67 -22.27
CA ASP A 180 6.11 6.59 -23.22
C ASP A 180 5.16 5.40 -23.01
N THR A 181 4.90 5.04 -21.74
CA THR A 181 3.92 4.03 -21.34
C THR A 181 2.52 4.43 -21.80
N PHE A 182 2.10 5.68 -21.58
CA PHE A 182 0.79 6.15 -21.99
C PHE A 182 0.63 6.16 -23.51
N LYS A 183 1.66 6.60 -24.23
CA LYS A 183 1.67 6.56 -25.69
C LYS A 183 1.57 5.13 -26.22
N SER A 184 2.49 4.26 -25.80
CA SER A 184 2.56 2.88 -26.31
C SER A 184 1.33 2.07 -25.88
N GLY A 185 0.88 2.23 -24.64
CA GLY A 185 -0.33 1.59 -24.12
C GLY A 185 -1.56 2.01 -24.90
N THR A 186 -1.73 3.31 -25.18
CA THR A 186 -2.86 3.81 -25.99
C THR A 186 -2.82 3.27 -27.41
N GLU A 187 -1.66 3.32 -28.08
CA GLU A 187 -1.49 2.80 -29.45
C GLU A 187 -1.85 1.31 -29.57
N LYS A 188 -1.51 0.50 -28.56
CA LYS A 188 -1.89 -0.91 -28.51
C LYS A 188 -3.39 -1.09 -28.21
N LEU A 189 -3.92 -0.34 -27.24
CA LEU A 189 -5.31 -0.41 -26.81
C LEU A 189 -6.31 -0.05 -27.92
N MET A 190 -5.93 0.81 -28.88
CA MET A 190 -6.74 1.14 -30.07
C MET A 190 -7.15 -0.09 -30.90
N ASN A 191 -6.37 -1.18 -30.84
CA ASN A 191 -6.65 -2.41 -31.60
C ASN A 191 -7.32 -3.50 -30.74
N ARG A 192 -7.63 -3.20 -29.47
CA ARG A 192 -8.22 -4.16 -28.54
C ARG A 192 -9.74 -4.04 -28.54
N HIS A 193 -10.38 -5.20 -28.41
CA HIS A 193 -11.82 -5.33 -28.29
C HIS A 193 -12.15 -6.29 -27.16
N LEU A 194 -13.34 -6.18 -26.60
CA LEU A 194 -13.89 -7.16 -25.69
C LEU A 194 -14.46 -8.31 -26.52
N VAL A 195 -14.02 -9.54 -26.25
CA VAL A 195 -14.46 -10.74 -26.98
C VAL A 195 -15.20 -11.66 -26.02
N PHE A 196 -16.43 -11.99 -26.39
CA PHE A 196 -17.28 -12.96 -25.75
C PHE A 196 -17.26 -14.24 -26.59
N GLU A 197 -16.45 -15.20 -26.15
CA GLU A 197 -16.23 -16.46 -26.87
C GLU A 197 -17.48 -17.35 -26.85
N ASN A 198 -17.81 -17.95 -28.00
CA ASN A 198 -18.90 -18.93 -28.15
C ASN A 198 -20.27 -18.44 -27.62
N LEU A 199 -20.53 -17.14 -27.69
CA LEU A 199 -21.75 -16.51 -27.20
C LEU A 199 -22.71 -16.11 -28.33
N GLY A 200 -22.48 -16.55 -29.57
CA GLY A 200 -23.46 -16.40 -30.65
C GLY A 200 -24.74 -17.23 -30.41
N PRO A 201 -25.83 -16.99 -31.18
CA PRO A 201 -27.13 -17.64 -30.99
C PRO A 201 -27.13 -19.19 -31.00
N ASN A 202 -26.06 -19.80 -31.54
CA ASN A 202 -25.86 -21.25 -31.60
C ASN A 202 -24.60 -21.72 -30.86
N GLY A 203 -23.95 -20.85 -30.06
CA GLY A 203 -22.69 -21.14 -29.38
C GLY A 203 -21.48 -21.34 -30.29
N ALA A 204 -21.56 -20.92 -31.56
CA ALA A 204 -20.54 -21.16 -32.59
C ALA A 204 -19.75 -19.91 -32.98
N ASP A 205 -20.27 -18.71 -32.67
CA ASP A 205 -19.70 -17.43 -33.08
C ASP A 205 -19.26 -16.64 -31.85
N ASP A 206 -18.22 -15.82 -32.01
CA ASP A 206 -17.74 -14.89 -31.00
C ASP A 206 -18.40 -13.52 -31.18
N ILE A 207 -18.72 -12.85 -30.07
CA ILE A 207 -19.25 -11.48 -30.09
C ILE A 207 -18.12 -10.52 -29.72
N VAL A 208 -17.84 -9.56 -30.61
CA VAL A 208 -16.77 -8.57 -30.44
C VAL A 208 -17.38 -7.19 -30.19
N VAL A 209 -17.05 -6.60 -29.04
CA VAL A 209 -17.54 -5.30 -28.60
C VAL A 209 -16.38 -4.31 -28.48
N PRO A 210 -16.45 -3.12 -29.10
CA PRO A 210 -15.42 -2.09 -28.94
C PRO A 210 -15.50 -1.44 -27.55
N TRP A 211 -14.33 -1.15 -26.97
CA TRP A 211 -14.22 -0.40 -25.72
C TRP A 211 -14.55 1.09 -25.88
N PHE A 212 -14.19 1.65 -27.04
CA PHE A 212 -14.25 3.09 -27.29
C PHE A 212 -14.92 3.36 -28.64
N ASP A 213 -15.84 4.32 -28.65
CA ASP A 213 -16.33 4.92 -29.89
C ASP A 213 -15.22 5.77 -30.53
N ILE A 214 -14.42 6.44 -29.68
CA ILE A 214 -13.30 7.28 -30.08
C ILE A 214 -12.17 7.08 -29.07
N LEU A 215 -10.95 6.79 -29.55
CA LEU A 215 -9.73 6.80 -28.75
C LEU A 215 -8.61 7.47 -29.55
N ARG A 216 -8.02 8.53 -29.00
CA ARG A 216 -6.97 9.31 -29.68
C ARG A 216 -5.84 9.66 -28.71
N TYR A 217 -4.60 9.48 -29.18
CA TYR A 217 -3.41 9.98 -28.51
C TYR A 217 -2.93 11.25 -29.20
N HIS A 218 -2.93 12.37 -28.48
CA HIS A 218 -2.41 13.65 -28.94
C HIS A 218 -0.96 13.81 -28.50
N LYS A 219 -0.06 13.85 -29.48
CA LYS A 219 1.37 14.08 -29.24
C LYS A 219 1.59 15.52 -28.79
N LYS A 220 2.64 15.72 -27.99
CA LYS A 220 3.14 17.04 -27.63
C LYS A 220 3.53 17.79 -28.92
N ASP A 221 2.95 18.96 -29.14
CA ASP A 221 3.29 19.86 -30.25
C ASP A 221 3.37 21.31 -29.74
N ARG A 222 4.01 22.19 -30.51
CA ARG A 222 4.16 23.62 -30.23
C ARG A 222 2.83 24.32 -29.96
N ASN A 223 1.73 23.83 -30.55
CA ASN A 223 0.39 24.39 -30.37
C ASN A 223 -0.44 23.70 -29.28
N ASN A 224 -0.19 22.41 -28.97
CA ASN A 224 -1.08 21.59 -28.14
C ASN A 224 -0.65 21.42 -26.67
N GLY A 225 0.39 22.14 -26.22
CA GLY A 225 0.82 22.05 -24.81
C GLY A 225 1.39 20.68 -24.48
N ALA A 226 0.87 19.99 -23.46
CA ALA A 226 1.28 18.65 -23.05
C ALA A 226 0.62 17.55 -23.91
N ALA A 227 1.20 16.35 -23.91
CA ALA A 227 0.57 15.19 -24.55
C ALA A 227 -0.65 14.72 -23.72
N TYR A 228 -1.71 14.25 -24.39
CA TYR A 228 -2.92 13.78 -23.72
C TYR A 228 -3.65 12.71 -24.52
N ILE A 229 -4.44 11.90 -23.83
CA ILE A 229 -5.39 10.94 -24.40
C ILE A 229 -6.77 11.60 -24.38
N GLU A 230 -7.48 11.51 -25.49
CA GLU A 230 -8.88 11.92 -25.62
C GLU A 230 -9.71 10.73 -26.05
N PHE A 231 -10.79 10.45 -25.34
CA PHE A 231 -11.63 9.29 -25.64
C PHE A 231 -13.11 9.49 -25.31
N LYS A 232 -13.92 8.72 -26.02
CA LYS A 232 -15.34 8.49 -25.75
C LYS A 232 -15.52 6.97 -25.58
N PRO A 233 -15.80 6.47 -24.36
CA PRO A 233 -16.08 5.05 -24.16
C PRO A 233 -17.40 4.68 -24.86
N SER A 234 -17.55 3.41 -25.24
CA SER A 234 -18.89 2.90 -25.58
C SER A 234 -19.77 2.88 -24.32
N ASP A 235 -21.09 2.99 -24.48
CA ASP A 235 -22.03 3.00 -23.35
C ASP A 235 -21.87 1.72 -22.52
N PHE A 236 -21.72 0.56 -23.17
CA PHE A 236 -21.45 -0.71 -22.50
C PHE A 236 -20.15 -0.71 -21.68
N PHE A 237 -19.05 -0.18 -22.22
CA PHE A 237 -17.80 -0.11 -21.46
C PHE A 237 -17.93 0.84 -20.27
N LYS A 238 -18.65 1.94 -20.46
CA LYS A 238 -18.92 2.90 -19.39
C LYS A 238 -19.75 2.26 -18.28
N ASP A 239 -20.78 1.47 -18.60
CA ASP A 239 -21.55 0.71 -17.61
C ASP A 239 -20.66 -0.20 -16.76
N LEU A 240 -19.80 -0.99 -17.42
CA LEU A 240 -18.86 -1.86 -16.72
C LEU A 240 -17.91 -1.08 -15.80
N ALA A 241 -17.52 0.15 -16.17
CA ALA A 241 -16.67 0.99 -15.33
C ALA A 241 -17.44 1.63 -14.14
N LEU A 242 -18.75 1.84 -14.26
CA LEU A 242 -19.57 2.56 -13.27
C LEU A 242 -20.29 1.63 -12.27
N CYS A 243 -20.34 0.32 -12.51
CA CYS A 243 -21.12 -0.61 -11.68
C CYS A 243 -20.47 -1.01 -10.32
N SER A 244 -19.55 -0.22 -9.75
CA SER A 244 -18.68 -0.66 -8.64
C SER A 244 -19.36 -0.94 -7.29
N GLY A 245 -20.62 -0.53 -7.13
CA GLY A 245 -21.47 -0.85 -5.99
C GLY A 245 -22.56 -1.90 -6.26
N ILE A 246 -22.79 -2.26 -7.53
CA ILE A 246 -23.93 -3.08 -7.96
C ILE A 246 -23.45 -4.47 -8.39
N VAL A 247 -22.34 -4.51 -9.12
CA VAL A 247 -21.76 -5.73 -9.67
C VAL A 247 -20.47 -6.06 -8.91
N HIS A 248 -20.23 -7.34 -8.71
CA HIS A 248 -18.99 -7.80 -8.09
C HIS A 248 -17.78 -7.48 -8.99
N GLY A 249 -16.68 -7.10 -8.35
CA GLY A 249 -15.43 -6.76 -9.04
C GLY A 249 -14.31 -6.49 -8.05
N ALA A 250 -13.21 -5.96 -8.57
CA ALA A 250 -11.99 -5.67 -7.83
C ALA A 250 -11.62 -4.18 -7.93
N PHE A 251 -11.04 -3.65 -6.86
CA PHE A 251 -10.47 -2.31 -6.83
C PHE A 251 -8.94 -2.42 -6.78
N GLY A 252 -8.25 -1.60 -7.57
CA GLY A 252 -6.79 -1.61 -7.61
C GLY A 252 -6.23 -0.19 -7.68
N SER A 253 -5.19 0.05 -6.89
CA SER A 253 -4.43 1.30 -6.97
C SER A 253 -3.48 1.26 -8.16
N LEU A 254 -3.43 2.35 -8.92
CA LEU A 254 -2.46 2.55 -10.00
C LEU A 254 -1.01 2.46 -9.49
N GLU A 255 -0.81 2.80 -8.22
CA GLU A 255 0.50 2.75 -7.58
C GLU A 255 1.01 1.30 -7.45
N VAL A 256 0.09 0.36 -7.25
CA VAL A 256 0.41 -1.08 -7.21
C VAL A 256 0.56 -1.60 -8.63
N THR A 257 -0.39 -1.33 -9.52
CA THR A 257 -0.39 -1.91 -10.87
C THR A 257 0.79 -1.44 -11.73
N THR A 258 1.31 -0.22 -11.51
CA THR A 258 2.53 0.28 -12.18
C THR A 258 3.82 -0.42 -11.74
N GLN A 259 3.81 -1.11 -10.60
CA GLN A 259 4.96 -1.87 -10.10
C GLN A 259 4.94 -3.34 -10.51
N LEU A 260 3.78 -3.88 -10.86
CA LEU A 260 3.62 -5.29 -11.23
C LEU A 260 4.36 -5.60 -12.54
N GLN A 261 5.21 -6.61 -12.50
CA GLN A 261 5.98 -7.05 -13.67
C GLN A 261 5.52 -8.42 -14.14
N GLY A 262 5.21 -8.51 -15.44
CA GLY A 262 4.88 -9.76 -16.10
C GLY A 262 3.43 -9.84 -16.58
N LYS A 263 3.26 -10.45 -17.75
CA LYS A 263 1.96 -10.62 -18.42
C LYS A 263 0.91 -11.29 -17.51
N TYR A 264 1.30 -12.41 -16.90
CA TYR A 264 0.43 -13.19 -16.03
C TYR A 264 0.24 -12.54 -14.65
N THR A 265 1.23 -11.79 -14.17
CA THR A 265 1.24 -11.20 -12.83
C THR A 265 0.09 -10.22 -12.64
N ILE A 266 -0.14 -9.33 -13.59
CA ILE A 266 -1.23 -8.33 -13.50
C ILE A 266 -2.59 -9.01 -13.54
N ALA A 267 -2.77 -10.01 -14.41
CA ALA A 267 -4.01 -10.76 -14.49
C ALA A 267 -4.28 -11.54 -13.18
N LEU A 268 -3.25 -12.18 -12.63
CA LEU A 268 -3.36 -12.91 -11.36
C LEU A 268 -3.65 -11.95 -10.21
N TYR A 269 -3.02 -10.77 -10.17
CA TYR A 269 -3.31 -9.74 -9.17
C TYR A 269 -4.80 -9.38 -9.17
N TRP A 270 -5.36 -9.04 -10.32
CA TRP A 270 -6.79 -8.68 -10.41
C TRP A 270 -7.72 -9.82 -10.04
N PHE A 271 -7.36 -11.05 -10.42
CA PHE A 271 -8.12 -12.25 -10.06
C PHE A 271 -8.06 -12.53 -8.55
N LEU A 272 -6.91 -12.36 -7.91
CA LEU A 272 -6.78 -12.52 -6.47
C LEU A 272 -7.52 -11.40 -5.74
N GLU A 273 -7.45 -10.16 -6.22
CA GLU A 273 -8.15 -9.03 -5.62
C GLU A 273 -9.67 -9.25 -5.62
N SER A 274 -10.24 -9.79 -6.71
CA SER A 274 -11.67 -10.14 -6.75
C SER A 274 -12.02 -11.31 -5.82
N LYS A 275 -11.05 -12.18 -5.50
CA LYS A 275 -11.25 -13.32 -4.58
C LYS A 275 -10.83 -13.04 -3.14
N LYS A 276 -10.28 -11.88 -2.82
CA LYS A 276 -9.78 -11.53 -1.48
C LYS A 276 -10.82 -11.67 -0.39
N ARG A 277 -12.06 -11.27 -0.67
CA ARG A 277 -13.20 -11.35 0.26
C ARG A 277 -14.20 -12.45 -0.08
N TYR A 278 -13.86 -13.28 -1.08
CA TYR A 278 -14.71 -14.38 -1.51
C TYR A 278 -14.84 -15.42 -0.40
N LYS A 279 -16.08 -15.90 -0.18
CA LYS A 279 -16.40 -17.03 0.69
C LYS A 279 -17.13 -18.07 -0.15
N GLU A 280 -16.58 -19.28 -0.21
CA GLU A 280 -17.20 -20.38 -0.97
C GLU A 280 -18.53 -20.84 -0.35
N TYR A 281 -18.64 -20.78 0.97
CA TYR A 281 -19.84 -21.05 1.74
C TYR A 281 -19.94 -20.07 2.92
N PRO A 282 -21.12 -19.84 3.52
CA PRO A 282 -21.30 -18.80 4.55
C PRO A 282 -20.35 -18.90 5.75
N THR A 283 -19.93 -20.11 6.09
CA THR A 283 -19.00 -20.41 7.20
C THR A 283 -17.53 -20.53 6.75
N ALA A 284 -17.22 -20.37 5.46
CA ALA A 284 -15.86 -20.44 4.94
C ALA A 284 -15.04 -19.23 5.39
N THR A 285 -13.74 -19.45 5.59
CA THR A 285 -12.79 -18.36 5.76
C THR A 285 -12.70 -17.57 4.45
N PRO A 286 -12.84 -16.24 4.50
CA PRO A 286 -12.72 -15.40 3.31
C PRO A 286 -11.29 -15.48 2.73
N GLY A 287 -11.18 -15.35 1.40
CA GLY A 287 -9.88 -15.29 0.72
C GLY A 287 -9.23 -16.66 0.50
N MET A 288 -9.94 -17.76 0.80
CA MET A 288 -9.51 -19.13 0.48
C MET A 288 -10.36 -19.71 -0.64
N PHE A 289 -9.71 -20.26 -1.67
CA PHE A 289 -10.38 -20.95 -2.76
C PHE A 289 -9.47 -21.95 -3.46
N GLU A 290 -10.08 -22.93 -4.13
CA GLU A 290 -9.39 -23.89 -4.99
C GLU A 290 -9.74 -23.66 -6.46
N ILE A 291 -8.76 -23.82 -7.33
CA ILE A 291 -8.94 -23.77 -8.78
C ILE A 291 -8.27 -24.97 -9.44
N SER A 292 -9.00 -25.64 -10.33
CA SER A 292 -8.46 -26.77 -11.07
C SER A 292 -7.37 -26.30 -12.05
N LEU A 293 -6.46 -27.20 -12.42
CA LEU A 293 -5.39 -26.87 -13.36
C LEU A 293 -5.94 -26.48 -14.75
N GLU A 294 -7.06 -27.07 -15.15
CA GLU A 294 -7.71 -26.80 -16.43
C GLU A 294 -8.40 -25.43 -16.40
N GLU A 295 -9.11 -25.12 -15.31
CA GLU A 295 -9.73 -23.81 -15.10
C GLU A 295 -8.68 -22.71 -15.00
N PHE A 296 -7.59 -22.95 -14.28
CA PHE A 296 -6.47 -22.00 -14.19
C PHE A 296 -5.85 -21.71 -15.56
N ARG A 297 -5.73 -22.73 -16.42
CA ARG A 297 -5.24 -22.52 -17.80
C ARG A 297 -6.20 -21.70 -18.63
N HIS A 298 -7.48 -22.00 -18.53
CA HIS A 298 -8.52 -21.32 -19.27
C HIS A 298 -8.65 -19.85 -18.84
N GLN A 299 -8.72 -19.61 -17.52
CA GLN A 299 -8.84 -18.28 -16.93
C GLN A 299 -7.70 -17.34 -17.33
N PHE A 300 -6.47 -17.86 -17.37
CA PHE A 300 -5.28 -17.09 -17.69
C PHE A 300 -4.76 -17.38 -19.10
N SER A 301 -5.56 -17.90 -20.04
CA SER A 301 -5.11 -18.21 -21.42
C SER A 301 -3.71 -18.85 -21.51
N ILE A 302 -3.38 -19.76 -20.59
CA ILE A 302 -2.06 -20.38 -20.50
C ILE A 302 -1.99 -21.42 -21.62
N PRO A 303 -0.93 -21.42 -22.45
CA PRO A 303 -0.79 -22.40 -23.52
C PRO A 303 -0.88 -23.84 -23.00
N GLN A 304 -1.63 -24.69 -23.70
CA GLN A 304 -1.75 -26.11 -23.35
C GLN A 304 -0.40 -26.85 -23.33
N SER A 305 0.60 -26.33 -24.07
CA SER A 305 1.97 -26.83 -24.06
C SER A 305 2.69 -26.67 -22.72
N TYR A 306 2.23 -25.80 -21.82
CA TYR A 306 2.89 -25.59 -20.54
C TYR A 306 2.61 -26.77 -19.62
N VAL A 307 3.64 -27.54 -19.25
CA VAL A 307 3.51 -28.55 -18.20
C VAL A 307 3.40 -27.89 -16.83
N TYR A 308 2.96 -28.63 -15.81
CA TYR A 308 2.84 -28.13 -14.43
C TYR A 308 4.08 -27.34 -13.96
N SER A 309 5.28 -27.89 -14.15
CA SER A 309 6.54 -27.22 -13.78
C SER A 309 6.77 -25.89 -14.52
N MET A 310 6.28 -25.76 -15.76
CA MET A 310 6.36 -24.51 -16.50
C MET A 310 5.36 -23.47 -15.97
N ILE A 311 4.14 -23.89 -15.61
CA ILE A 311 3.16 -23.00 -14.98
C ILE A 311 3.74 -22.48 -13.66
N GLU A 312 4.24 -23.38 -12.83
CA GLU A 312 4.86 -23.04 -11.55
C GLU A 312 5.99 -22.01 -11.72
N ASN A 313 6.94 -22.26 -12.61
CA ASN A 313 8.14 -21.43 -12.74
C ASN A 313 7.96 -20.16 -13.58
N ARG A 314 7.01 -20.13 -14.53
CA ARG A 314 6.81 -18.99 -15.44
C ARG A 314 5.60 -18.12 -15.11
N VAL A 315 4.65 -18.65 -14.34
CA VAL A 315 3.38 -17.97 -14.03
C VAL A 315 3.30 -17.70 -12.53
N LEU A 316 3.24 -18.75 -11.70
CA LEU A 316 2.95 -18.61 -10.27
C LEU A 316 4.10 -18.00 -9.47
N LYS A 317 5.31 -18.56 -9.54
CA LYS A 317 6.46 -18.04 -8.78
C LYS A 317 6.80 -16.58 -9.11
N PRO A 318 6.87 -16.17 -10.39
CA PRO A 318 7.11 -14.76 -10.73
C PRO A 318 6.02 -13.85 -10.16
N ALA A 319 4.75 -14.25 -10.27
CA ALA A 319 3.64 -13.45 -9.76
C ALA A 319 3.60 -13.38 -8.23
N TYR A 320 3.87 -14.50 -7.55
CA TYR A 320 4.01 -14.58 -6.09
C TYR A 320 5.10 -13.64 -5.58
N ASN A 321 6.30 -13.73 -6.16
CA ASN A 321 7.41 -12.87 -5.78
C ASN A 321 7.10 -11.40 -6.07
N SER A 322 6.50 -11.09 -7.22
CA SER A 322 6.18 -9.71 -7.60
C SER A 322 5.13 -9.09 -6.69
N ILE A 323 3.96 -9.73 -6.51
CA ILE A 323 2.84 -9.17 -5.75
C ILE A 323 3.20 -9.05 -4.26
N ASN A 324 3.75 -10.10 -3.66
CA ASN A 324 4.07 -10.08 -2.23
C ASN A 324 5.26 -9.15 -1.90
N SER A 325 6.08 -8.77 -2.90
CA SER A 325 7.17 -7.79 -2.69
C SER A 325 6.73 -6.33 -2.66
N ILE A 326 5.50 -6.02 -3.09
CA ILE A 326 5.00 -4.64 -3.15
C ILE A 326 4.40 -4.27 -1.80
N ASN A 327 4.97 -3.25 -1.17
CA ASN A 327 4.53 -2.78 0.15
C ASN A 327 3.15 -2.12 0.11
N GLU A 328 2.86 -1.38 -0.96
CA GLU A 328 1.57 -0.70 -1.16
C GLU A 328 0.42 -1.65 -1.51
N CYS A 329 0.72 -2.91 -1.84
CA CYS A 329 -0.29 -3.94 -2.07
C CYS A 329 -0.93 -4.30 -0.72
N ASP A 330 -2.25 -4.18 -0.63
CA ASP A 330 -3.03 -4.35 0.60
C ASP A 330 -3.26 -5.82 0.99
N PHE A 331 -2.73 -6.77 0.22
CA PHE A 331 -2.72 -8.19 0.54
C PHE A 331 -1.39 -8.85 0.20
N ASN A 332 -1.16 -9.99 0.85
CA ASN A 332 -0.24 -11.02 0.42
C ASN A 332 -1.04 -12.28 0.11
N PHE A 333 -0.50 -13.15 -0.74
CA PHE A 333 -1.12 -14.45 -0.95
C PHE A 333 -0.11 -15.59 -0.86
N GLU A 334 -0.60 -16.74 -0.43
CA GLU A 334 0.08 -18.02 -0.47
C GLU A 334 -0.66 -18.96 -1.42
N TYR A 335 0.05 -19.95 -1.94
CA TYR A 335 -0.56 -20.97 -2.78
C TYR A 335 0.09 -22.33 -2.53
N GLU A 336 -0.72 -23.39 -2.60
CA GLU A 336 -0.27 -24.77 -2.49
C GLU A 336 -0.86 -25.66 -3.59
N PRO A 337 -0.11 -26.65 -4.11
CA PRO A 337 -0.63 -27.57 -5.10
C PRO A 337 -1.58 -28.60 -4.47
N VAL A 338 -2.81 -28.69 -4.98
CA VAL A 338 -3.76 -29.74 -4.60
C VAL A 338 -3.44 -31.00 -5.40
N ARG A 339 -3.23 -32.13 -4.70
CA ARG A 339 -2.76 -33.38 -5.30
C ARG A 339 -3.70 -34.54 -5.00
N GLU A 340 -3.84 -35.41 -6.00
CA GLU A 340 -4.43 -36.74 -5.86
C GLU A 340 -3.37 -37.77 -6.23
N GLY A 341 -2.80 -38.41 -5.20
CA GLY A 341 -1.63 -39.28 -5.35
C GLY A 341 -0.42 -38.52 -5.92
N LYS A 342 0.04 -38.90 -7.11
CA LYS A 342 1.17 -38.26 -7.81
C LYS A 342 0.75 -37.14 -8.76
N LYS A 343 -0.55 -37.01 -9.05
CA LYS A 343 -1.07 -36.03 -10.01
C LYS A 343 -1.44 -34.74 -9.28
N VAL A 344 -1.04 -33.60 -9.84
CA VAL A 344 -1.51 -32.29 -9.39
C VAL A 344 -2.84 -32.01 -10.07
N LEU A 345 -3.89 -31.79 -9.28
CA LEU A 345 -5.24 -31.48 -9.76
C LEU A 345 -5.44 -29.97 -9.96
N GLY A 346 -4.78 -29.14 -9.15
CA GLY A 346 -4.96 -27.70 -9.18
C GLY A 346 -4.15 -26.99 -8.10
N TYR A 347 -4.59 -25.81 -7.72
CA TYR A 347 -3.98 -24.98 -6.70
C TYR A 347 -5.03 -24.52 -5.70
N ARG A 348 -4.64 -24.48 -4.42
CA ARG A 348 -5.35 -23.77 -3.38
C ARG A 348 -4.66 -22.45 -3.13
N PHE A 349 -5.41 -21.37 -3.11
CA PHE A 349 -4.93 -20.03 -2.80
C PHE A 349 -5.44 -19.60 -1.43
N GLN A 350 -4.59 -18.90 -0.69
CA GLN A 350 -4.94 -18.24 0.56
C GLN A 350 -4.48 -16.78 0.48
N ILE A 351 -5.44 -15.86 0.57
CA ILE A 351 -5.19 -14.41 0.51
C ILE A 351 -5.31 -13.84 1.92
N ASN A 352 -4.27 -13.14 2.35
CA ASN A 352 -4.19 -12.51 3.66
C ASN A 352 -4.12 -10.98 3.48
N GLU A 353 -5.13 -10.25 3.96
CA GLU A 353 -5.12 -8.78 3.97
C GLU A 353 -4.01 -8.26 4.90
N LYS A 354 -3.20 -7.31 4.43
CA LYS A 354 -2.20 -6.62 5.24
C LYS A 354 -2.89 -5.57 6.09
N LYS A 355 -2.68 -5.64 7.41
CA LYS A 355 -3.05 -4.55 8.32
C LYS A 355 -1.90 -3.55 8.34
N PHE A 356 -2.10 -2.34 7.77
CA PHE A 356 -1.10 -1.26 7.73
C PHE A 356 -0.63 -0.75 9.12
N ILE A 357 -1.21 -1.25 10.21
CA ILE A 357 -0.99 -0.83 11.60
C ILE A 357 0.41 -1.19 12.12
N ASP A 358 0.99 -2.33 11.70
CA ASP A 358 2.24 -2.82 12.30
C ASP A 358 3.52 -2.29 11.63
N THR A 359 3.45 -1.92 10.34
CA THR A 359 4.63 -1.51 9.56
C THR A 359 5.01 -0.05 9.80
N THR A 360 4.02 0.84 9.90
CA THR A 360 4.25 2.29 10.11
C THR A 360 4.74 2.61 11.51
N ALA A 361 4.22 1.93 12.55
CA ALA A 361 4.70 2.09 13.92
C ALA A 361 6.20 1.76 14.02
N THR A 362 6.63 0.64 13.42
CA THR A 362 8.03 0.20 13.47
C THR A 362 8.98 1.17 12.76
N GLU A 363 8.57 1.73 11.61
CA GLU A 363 9.37 2.70 10.86
C GLU A 363 9.44 4.08 11.57
N ILE A 364 8.37 4.52 12.24
CA ILE A 364 8.35 5.78 12.99
C ILE A 364 9.28 5.71 14.20
N PHE A 365 9.28 4.60 14.95
CA PHE A 365 10.18 4.43 16.10
C PHE A 365 11.67 4.42 15.67
N GLU A 366 12.02 3.81 14.53
CA GLU A 366 13.40 3.79 14.04
C GLU A 366 13.90 5.15 13.53
N ILE A 367 13.00 6.00 13.02
CA ILE A 367 13.33 7.36 12.56
C ILE A 367 13.45 8.32 13.76
N GLU A 368 12.55 8.20 14.74
CA GLU A 368 12.61 9.02 15.96
C GLU A 368 13.89 8.75 16.75
N ASP A 369 14.27 7.50 16.99
CA ASP A 369 15.50 7.16 17.74
C ASP A 369 16.77 7.73 17.08
N LYS A 370 16.90 7.60 15.75
CA LYS A 370 18.04 8.16 15.00
C LYS A 370 18.06 9.69 14.99
N SER A 371 16.88 10.32 15.04
CA SER A 371 16.77 11.78 15.08
C SER A 371 17.16 12.34 16.46
N VAL A 372 16.74 11.68 17.53
CA VAL A 372 17.04 12.07 18.92
C VAL A 372 18.55 11.92 19.21
N GLU A 373 19.16 10.82 18.76
CA GLU A 373 20.60 10.58 18.95
C GLU A 373 21.46 11.64 18.25
N LYS A 374 21.04 12.09 17.06
CA LYS A 374 21.73 13.14 16.29
C LYS A 374 21.59 14.53 16.94
N VAL A 375 20.42 14.86 17.48
CA VAL A 375 20.18 16.15 18.16
C VAL A 375 21.01 16.25 19.44
N LEU A 376 21.09 15.19 20.25
CA LEU A 376 21.90 15.21 21.47
C LEU A 376 23.39 15.42 21.16
N LEU A 377 23.90 14.75 20.11
CA LEU A 377 25.30 14.85 19.70
C LEU A 377 25.68 16.28 19.28
N GLU A 378 24.80 16.97 18.54
CA GLU A 378 25.00 18.38 18.16
C GLU A 378 25.00 19.33 19.38
N GLN A 379 24.10 19.09 20.34
CA GLN A 379 24.02 19.88 21.58
C GLN A 379 25.27 19.69 22.45
N VAL A 380 25.72 18.43 22.64
CA VAL A 380 26.93 18.10 23.41
C VAL A 380 28.18 18.72 22.75
N SER A 381 28.29 18.60 21.41
CA SER A 381 29.40 19.21 20.65
C SER A 381 29.47 20.72 20.86
N THR A 382 28.33 21.42 20.79
CA THR A 382 28.26 22.88 20.95
C THR A 382 28.72 23.31 22.34
N ILE A 383 28.29 22.60 23.39
CA ILE A 383 28.61 22.97 24.77
C ILE A 383 30.07 22.68 25.13
N LEU A 384 30.60 21.56 24.62
CA LEU A 384 32.03 21.26 24.78
C LEU A 384 32.89 22.29 24.06
N ALA A 385 32.49 22.76 22.88
CA ALA A 385 33.18 23.84 22.17
C ALA A 385 33.19 25.16 22.97
N MET A 386 32.10 25.47 23.69
CA MET A 386 32.02 26.67 24.54
C MET A 386 32.82 26.56 25.85
N SER A 387 33.17 25.33 26.29
CA SER A 387 33.87 25.10 27.57
C SER A 387 35.34 25.57 27.57
N GLY A 388 35.92 25.74 26.37
CA GLY A 388 37.33 26.08 26.17
C GLY A 388 38.30 24.90 26.29
N VAL A 389 37.80 23.68 26.49
CA VAL A 389 38.60 22.44 26.47
C VAL A 389 38.45 21.76 25.12
N GLN A 390 39.58 21.38 24.50
CA GLN A 390 39.57 20.68 23.21
C GLN A 390 39.29 19.18 23.39
N PHE A 391 38.26 18.71 22.71
CA PHE A 391 37.93 17.29 22.54
C PHE A 391 37.93 16.93 21.06
N SER A 392 38.38 15.73 20.73
CA SER A 392 38.22 15.13 19.41
C SER A 392 36.79 14.65 19.17
N ASN A 393 36.40 14.48 17.91
CA ASN A 393 35.05 14.01 17.56
C ASN A 393 34.72 12.62 18.15
N SER A 394 35.71 11.73 18.28
CA SER A 394 35.54 10.42 18.94
C SER A 394 35.27 10.53 20.43
N GLU A 395 35.85 11.53 21.09
CA GLU A 395 35.66 11.78 22.52
C GLU A 395 34.27 12.39 22.77
N ILE A 396 33.83 13.32 21.91
CA ILE A 396 32.49 13.93 21.95
C ILE A 396 31.40 12.85 21.81
N ASN A 397 31.56 11.95 20.83
CA ASN A 397 30.63 10.83 20.63
C ASN A 397 30.59 9.89 21.85
N SER A 398 31.75 9.63 22.47
CA SER A 398 31.82 8.78 23.67
C SER A 398 31.11 9.42 24.86
N ILE A 399 31.23 10.75 25.03
CA ILE A 399 30.54 11.51 26.07
C ILE A 399 29.03 11.52 25.82
N ALA A 400 28.57 11.79 24.58
CA ALA A 400 27.15 11.75 24.22
C ALA A 400 26.53 10.36 24.47
N ASN A 401 27.25 9.30 24.10
CA ASN A 401 26.85 7.92 24.39
C ASN A 401 26.79 7.62 25.90
N CYS A 402 27.72 8.17 26.68
CA CYS A 402 27.69 8.05 28.14
C CYS A 402 26.46 8.74 28.74
N MET A 403 26.10 9.93 28.24
CA MET A 403 24.91 10.66 28.69
C MET A 403 23.63 9.90 28.37
N ASN A 404 23.51 9.39 27.14
CA ASN A 404 22.39 8.53 26.73
C ASN A 404 22.24 7.28 27.62
N ARG A 405 23.34 6.56 27.86
CA ARG A 405 23.34 5.35 28.71
C ARG A 405 22.91 5.63 30.15
N ASN A 406 23.16 6.82 30.67
CA ASN A 406 22.80 7.21 32.03
C ASN A 406 21.50 8.03 32.09
N ASN A 407 20.77 8.15 30.98
CA ASN A 407 19.55 8.96 30.84
C ASN A 407 19.73 10.39 31.38
N LYS A 408 20.85 11.02 31.04
CA LYS A 408 21.23 12.39 31.45
C LYS A 408 21.06 13.35 30.29
N ASP A 409 20.48 14.51 30.59
CA ASP A 409 20.35 15.60 29.63
C ASP A 409 21.58 16.51 29.62
N VAL A 410 21.56 17.44 28.68
CA VAL A 410 22.61 18.43 28.46
C VAL A 410 22.87 19.33 29.69
N MET A 411 21.87 19.51 30.55
CA MET A 411 22.01 20.28 31.79
C MET A 411 22.99 19.60 32.76
N ALA A 412 22.98 18.26 32.83
CA ALA A 412 23.96 17.52 33.62
C ALA A 412 25.40 17.83 33.17
N LEU A 413 25.65 17.89 31.86
CA LEU A 413 26.96 18.25 31.33
C LEU A 413 27.36 19.68 31.69
N MET A 414 26.43 20.64 31.62
CA MET A 414 26.69 22.03 32.04
C MET A 414 27.07 22.14 33.52
N THR A 415 26.55 21.27 34.39
CA THR A 415 26.94 21.26 35.82
C THR A 415 28.31 20.62 36.07
N VAL A 416 28.68 19.62 35.25
CA VAL A 416 29.93 18.87 35.39
C VAL A 416 31.13 19.62 34.81
N LEU A 417 30.93 20.39 33.74
CA LEU A 417 32.03 21.05 33.02
C LEU A 417 32.84 22.07 33.84
N PRO A 418 32.24 22.93 34.69
CA PRO A 418 33.01 23.82 35.55
C PRO A 418 33.90 23.07 36.55
N VAL A 419 33.39 21.97 37.12
CA VAL A 419 34.14 21.11 38.05
C VAL A 419 35.32 20.48 37.33
N PHE A 420 35.07 19.91 36.15
CA PHE A 420 36.12 19.33 35.31
C PHE A 420 37.20 20.34 34.92
N LYS A 421 36.81 21.56 34.53
CA LYS A 421 37.74 22.63 34.16
C LYS A 421 38.61 23.07 35.34
N SER A 422 38.00 23.29 36.51
CA SER A 422 38.73 23.63 37.73
C SER A 422 39.74 22.55 38.14
N ARG A 423 39.45 21.27 37.82
CA ARG A 423 40.36 20.16 38.09
C ARG A 423 41.56 20.11 37.13
N ILE A 424 41.35 20.46 35.86
CA ILE A 424 42.41 20.48 34.85
C ILE A 424 43.34 21.68 35.05
N GLU A 425 42.80 22.81 35.49
CA GLU A 425 43.56 24.06 35.68
C GLU A 425 44.29 24.12 37.05
N ASN A 426 44.12 23.11 37.91
CA ASN A 426 44.77 23.05 39.21
C ASN A 426 46.10 22.31 39.14
N ASP A 427 47.20 23.07 39.12
CA ASP A 427 48.59 22.56 39.04
C ASP A 427 49.07 21.84 40.32
N ASP A 428 48.33 21.93 41.44
CA ASP A 428 48.67 21.25 42.70
C ASP A 428 48.22 19.78 42.74
N LEU A 429 47.50 19.30 41.72
CA LEU A 429 46.94 17.94 41.64
C LEU A 429 47.50 17.16 40.44
N ASP A 430 47.57 15.83 40.57
CA ASP A 430 48.04 14.94 39.48
C ASP A 430 47.28 15.19 38.16
N SER A 431 47.96 15.10 37.02
CA SER A 431 47.32 15.31 35.72
C SER A 431 46.28 14.21 35.41
N VAL A 432 45.17 14.59 34.78
CA VAL A 432 44.12 13.65 34.38
C VAL A 432 44.56 12.89 33.13
N GLU A 433 44.78 11.57 33.25
CA GLU A 433 45.26 10.71 32.14
C GLU A 433 44.23 10.55 31.01
N ASP A 434 42.93 10.40 31.34
CA ASP A 434 41.84 10.26 30.37
C ASP A 434 40.70 11.25 30.68
N LYS A 435 40.61 12.28 29.85
CA LYS A 435 39.62 13.35 29.95
C LYS A 435 38.19 12.84 29.74
N THR A 436 38.00 11.87 28.84
CA THR A 436 36.67 11.31 28.55
C THR A 436 36.16 10.43 29.67
N ALA A 437 36.99 9.52 30.18
CA ALA A 437 36.62 8.66 31.31
C ALA A 437 36.28 9.49 32.55
N TYR A 438 37.04 10.55 32.80
CA TYR A 438 36.83 11.45 33.93
C TYR A 438 35.48 12.20 33.83
N ILE A 439 35.16 12.79 32.67
CA ILE A 439 33.84 13.43 32.46
C ILE A 439 32.71 12.43 32.60
N CYS A 440 32.84 11.23 32.03
CA CYS A 440 31.83 10.19 32.13
C CYS A 440 31.58 9.79 33.59
N SER A 441 32.63 9.70 34.41
CA SER A 441 32.50 9.41 35.85
C SER A 441 31.80 10.51 36.64
N LEU A 442 32.03 11.79 36.28
CA LEU A 442 31.34 12.92 36.89
C LEU A 442 29.86 12.97 36.49
N ILE A 443 29.53 12.62 35.24
CA ILE A 443 28.14 12.50 34.76
C ILE A 443 27.39 11.37 35.50
N GLN A 444 28.10 10.32 35.90
CA GLN A 444 27.58 9.21 36.71
C GLN A 444 27.41 9.59 38.20
N GLY A 445 28.00 10.68 38.67
CA GLY A 445 27.85 11.20 40.03
C GLY A 445 28.97 10.81 41.02
N ASP A 446 30.11 10.31 40.56
CA ASP A 446 31.25 10.03 41.43
C ASP A 446 32.01 11.33 41.73
N THR A 447 31.84 11.90 42.93
CA THR A 447 32.51 13.14 43.34
C THR A 447 34.00 12.98 43.68
N ASN A 448 34.63 11.84 43.32
CA ASN A 448 36.08 11.66 43.39
C ASN A 448 36.51 10.42 42.55
N PRO A 449 36.79 10.56 41.25
CA PRO A 449 37.25 9.43 40.45
C PRO A 449 38.62 8.98 40.96
N LYS A 450 38.66 7.74 41.46
CA LYS A 450 39.88 7.09 41.95
C LYS A 450 40.91 7.05 40.83
N SER A 451 42.14 7.51 41.11
CA SER A 451 43.31 7.22 40.30
C SER A 451 43.40 5.71 40.08
N THR A 452 43.40 5.31 38.81
CA THR A 452 43.41 3.90 38.39
C THR A 452 44.75 3.25 38.76
N LYS A 453 44.84 2.70 39.97
CA LYS A 453 45.69 1.52 40.20
C LYS A 453 45.03 0.35 39.48
N LYS A 454 45.76 -0.23 38.52
CA LYS A 454 45.39 -1.45 37.77
C LYS A 454 44.99 -2.57 38.74
N GLU A 455 43.69 -2.79 38.90
CA GLU A 455 43.15 -4.05 39.38
C GLU A 455 42.42 -4.77 38.24
N LYS A 456 42.75 -6.06 38.13
CA LYS A 456 42.43 -6.95 37.03
C LYS A 456 40.91 -7.01 36.81
N THR A 457 40.50 -6.68 35.59
CA THR A 457 39.14 -6.82 35.07
C THR A 457 38.58 -8.23 35.31
N LYS A 458 37.50 -8.34 36.09
CA LYS A 458 36.54 -9.44 35.96
C LYS A 458 35.82 -9.26 34.63
N LYS A 459 36.07 -10.15 33.66
CA LYS A 459 35.34 -10.22 32.38
C LYS A 459 33.83 -10.36 32.67
N SER A 460 33.02 -9.45 32.14
CA SER A 460 31.56 -9.55 32.13
C SER A 460 31.12 -10.60 31.11
N ASN A 461 30.30 -11.55 31.52
CA ASN A 461 29.70 -12.55 30.62
C ASN A 461 28.75 -11.85 29.63
N ASN A 462 29.06 -11.91 28.33
CA ASN A 462 28.13 -11.54 27.27
C ASN A 462 27.08 -12.65 27.07
N ASN A 463 25.81 -12.27 27.14
CA ASN A 463 24.65 -13.16 27.17
C ASN A 463 24.23 -13.72 25.80
N PHE A 464 25.17 -13.88 24.86
CA PHE A 464 24.84 -14.22 23.46
C PHE A 464 25.62 -15.42 22.88
N ASN A 465 26.42 -16.12 23.68
CA ASN A 465 27.04 -17.38 23.27
C ASN A 465 27.02 -18.38 24.44
N ASN A 466 26.04 -19.28 24.45
CA ASN A 466 25.92 -20.33 25.47
C ASN A 466 26.83 -21.55 25.16
N PHE A 467 28.08 -21.27 24.78
CA PHE A 467 29.15 -22.26 24.63
C PHE A 467 30.31 -21.82 25.53
N GLN A 468 30.91 -22.75 26.28
CA GLN A 468 32.18 -22.48 26.95
C GLN A 468 33.24 -22.13 25.90
N GLN A 469 33.54 -20.84 25.73
CA GLN A 469 34.74 -20.42 25.02
C GLN A 469 35.93 -20.96 25.81
N ARG A 470 36.68 -21.89 25.22
CA ARG A 470 37.94 -22.35 25.78
C ARG A 470 38.96 -21.23 25.59
N ASP A 471 39.27 -20.50 26.66
CA ASP A 471 40.45 -19.66 26.74
C ASP A 471 41.65 -20.62 26.77
N TYR A 472 42.31 -20.81 25.62
CA TYR A 472 43.58 -21.54 25.58
C TYR A 472 44.70 -20.60 26.01
N ASP A 473 45.49 -21.01 26.99
CA ASP A 473 46.75 -20.35 27.33
C ASP A 473 47.76 -20.68 26.22
N MET A 474 47.96 -19.72 25.31
CA MET A 474 48.83 -19.90 24.15
C MET A 474 50.29 -20.12 24.57
N ASP A 475 50.71 -19.58 25.72
CA ASP A 475 52.07 -19.76 26.23
C ASP A 475 52.28 -21.19 26.76
N GLU A 476 51.23 -21.80 27.33
CA GLU A 476 51.26 -23.19 27.78
C GLU A 476 51.25 -24.19 26.60
N LEU A 477 50.49 -23.87 25.55
CA LEU A 477 50.48 -24.66 24.32
C LEU A 477 51.80 -24.57 23.57
N GLU A 478 52.42 -23.38 23.51
CA GLU A 478 53.72 -23.18 22.89
C GLU A 478 54.83 -23.95 23.61
N LYS A 479 54.84 -23.95 24.95
CA LYS A 479 55.77 -24.79 25.74
C LYS A 479 55.58 -26.29 25.50
N LYS A 480 54.33 -26.75 25.37
CA LYS A 480 54.02 -28.16 25.07
C LYS A 480 54.38 -28.57 23.64
N LEU A 481 54.41 -27.64 22.69
CA LEU A 481 54.79 -27.88 21.29
C LEU A 481 56.31 -27.86 21.06
N ILE A 482 57.06 -27.08 21.85
CA ILE A 482 58.52 -26.92 21.68
C ILE A 482 59.32 -27.86 22.59
N GLY A 483 58.67 -28.58 23.52
CA GLY A 483 59.27 -29.73 24.21
C GLY A 483 60.38 -29.38 25.22
N HIS A 484 60.22 -28.28 25.95
CA HIS A 484 61.08 -27.93 27.09
C HIS A 484 60.27 -27.57 28.34
#